data_AF-A0AAV5YKH9-F1
#
_entry.id   AF-A0AAV5YKH9-F1
#
_cell.length_a   1.000
_cell.length_b   1.000
_cell.length_c   1.000
_cell.angle_alpha   90.00
_cell.angle_beta   90.00
_cell.angle_gamma   90.00
#
_symmetry.space_group_name_H-M   'P 1'
#
loop_
_entity.id
_entity.type
_entity.pdbx_description
1 polymer ?
#
loop_
_entity_poly.entity_id
_entity_poly.type
_entity_poly.pdbx_seq_one_letter_code
_entity_poly.pdbx_strand_id
1 'polypeptide(L)'
;MIKRLLASLVVGLGVLASAGGATAQNQGEIARMLRVEWEPGSEAFGRPKLVGYVYNESRYRIGSVRLRVESLDGEKKVQRETLAWTYVDVPAAGRAYFSVPRPSGATDFRITVESFVLISVERRNETP
;
A
#
# COMPACT_ATOMS: atom_id res chain seq x y z
N MET A 1 -19.83 -49.55 47.78
CA MET A 1 -20.49 -48.74 48.82
C MET A 1 -19.68 -47.44 49.00
N ILE A 2 -20.35 -46.27 48.84
CA ILE A 2 -20.06 -44.95 49.48
C ILE A 2 -18.80 -44.17 48.97
N LYS A 3 -18.92 -43.24 48.01
CA LYS A 3 -19.22 -41.76 48.05
C LYS A 3 -18.00 -40.86 48.43
N ARG A 4 -17.43 -40.11 47.45
CA ARG A 4 -17.55 -38.63 47.18
C ARG A 4 -16.50 -37.77 47.95
N LEU A 5 -15.85 -36.70 47.47
CA LEU A 5 -16.04 -35.69 46.40
C LEU A 5 -14.77 -34.78 46.24
N LEU A 6 -14.59 -34.17 45.04
CA LEU A 6 -13.95 -32.86 44.72
C LEU A 6 -12.41 -32.73 44.88
N ALA A 7 -11.62 -31.99 44.10
CA ALA A 7 -11.75 -31.02 43.00
C ALA A 7 -10.45 -31.13 42.14
N SER A 8 -10.33 -30.67 40.89
CA SER A 8 -10.14 -29.27 40.54
C SER A 8 -10.13 -29.05 39.02
N LEU A 9 -10.74 -27.94 38.64
CA LEU A 9 -10.77 -27.30 37.33
C LEU A 9 -9.39 -26.74 36.95
N VAL A 10 -8.90 -27.03 35.74
CA VAL A 10 -7.98 -26.12 35.03
C VAL A 10 -8.43 -26.00 33.59
N VAL A 11 -9.21 -24.95 33.32
CA VAL A 11 -9.40 -24.42 31.97
C VAL A 11 -8.22 -23.49 31.71
N GLY A 12 -7.22 -23.98 30.97
CA GLY A 12 -6.16 -23.14 30.43
C GLY A 12 -6.58 -22.60 29.07
N LEU A 13 -7.37 -21.52 29.04
CA LEU A 13 -7.58 -20.76 27.81
C LEU A 13 -6.36 -19.85 27.61
N GLY A 14 -5.37 -20.35 26.88
CA GLY A 14 -4.22 -19.55 26.46
C GLY A 14 -4.66 -18.47 25.47
N VAL A 15 -4.87 -17.25 25.96
CA VAL A 15 -5.01 -16.07 25.08
C VAL A 15 -3.62 -15.76 24.52
N LEU A 16 -3.35 -16.28 23.33
CA LEU A 16 -2.26 -15.81 22.48
C LEU A 16 -2.60 -14.39 22.04
N ALA A 17 -2.09 -13.40 22.77
CA ALA A 17 -2.15 -12.00 22.39
C ALA A 17 -1.38 -11.80 21.08
N SER A 18 -2.11 -11.73 19.97
CA SER A 18 -1.58 -11.45 18.64
C SER A 18 -1.13 -9.98 18.56
N ALA A 19 0.14 -9.71 18.86
CA ALA A 19 0.77 -8.39 18.72
C ALA A 19 0.79 -7.83 17.27
N GLY A 20 0.37 -8.62 16.27
CA GLY A 20 0.34 -8.22 14.86
C GLY A 20 -0.87 -7.38 14.42
N GLY A 21 -1.90 -7.21 15.26
CA GLY A 21 -3.13 -6.51 14.86
C GLY A 21 -2.97 -4.99 14.71
N ALA A 22 -2.24 -4.35 15.62
CA ALA A 22 -2.17 -2.88 15.69
C ALA A 22 -1.41 -2.25 14.51
N THR A 23 -0.36 -2.91 14.01
CA THR A 23 0.41 -2.41 12.85
C THR A 23 -0.33 -2.64 11.53
N ALA A 24 -1.03 -3.76 11.38
CA ALA A 24 -1.85 -4.06 10.19
C ALA A 24 -3.07 -3.13 10.10
N GLN A 25 -3.73 -2.84 11.22
CA GLN A 25 -4.84 -1.88 11.27
C GLN A 25 -4.39 -0.48 10.84
N ASN A 26 -3.27 0.02 11.38
CA ASN A 26 -2.74 1.32 11.01
C ASN A 26 -2.32 1.40 9.53
N GLN A 27 -1.71 0.33 8.97
CA GLN A 27 -1.37 0.28 7.55
C GLN A 27 -2.62 0.31 6.65
N GLY A 28 -3.69 -0.41 7.02
CA GLY A 28 -4.94 -0.40 6.26
C GLY A 28 -5.61 0.98 6.23
N GLU A 29 -5.55 1.72 7.34
CA GLU A 29 -6.05 3.11 7.39
C GLU A 29 -5.20 4.04 6.51
N ILE A 30 -3.87 3.94 6.61
CA ILE A 30 -2.95 4.78 5.81
C ILE A 30 -3.11 4.49 4.32
N ALA A 31 -3.28 3.23 3.92
CA ALA A 31 -3.50 2.84 2.52
C ALA A 31 -4.71 3.56 1.89
N ARG A 32 -5.79 3.78 2.67
CA ARG A 32 -6.99 4.51 2.21
C ARG A 32 -6.76 6.02 2.04
N MET A 33 -5.68 6.54 2.62
CA MET A 33 -5.26 7.94 2.50
C MET A 33 -4.21 8.14 1.39
N LEU A 34 -3.91 7.08 0.62
CA LEU A 34 -3.03 7.17 -0.54
C LEU A 34 -3.87 7.30 -1.81
N ARG A 35 -3.47 8.23 -2.68
CA ARG A 35 -4.08 8.40 -4.01
C ARG A 35 -3.01 8.36 -5.08
N VAL A 36 -3.32 7.74 -6.21
CA VAL A 36 -2.46 7.75 -7.39
C VAL A 36 -3.17 8.50 -8.49
N GLU A 37 -2.49 9.50 -9.04
CA GLU A 37 -2.88 10.17 -10.28
C GLU A 37 -1.80 9.92 -11.31
N TRP A 38 -2.20 9.66 -12.56
CA TRP A 38 -1.27 9.31 -13.61
C TRP A 38 -1.79 9.69 -14.99
N GLU A 39 -0.85 9.83 -15.91
CA GLU A 39 -1.11 10.05 -17.33
C GLU A 39 -0.03 9.36 -18.20
N PRO A 40 -0.30 9.13 -19.49
CA PRO A 40 0.75 8.75 -20.44
C PRO A 40 1.83 9.84 -20.53
N GLY A 41 3.09 9.48 -20.28
CA GLY A 41 4.22 10.38 -20.44
C GLY A 41 4.65 10.52 -21.90
N SER A 42 5.36 11.61 -22.25
CA SER A 42 5.83 11.85 -23.61
C SER A 42 6.87 10.82 -24.07
N GLU A 43 6.74 10.38 -25.33
CA GLU A 43 7.54 9.31 -25.94
C GLU A 43 8.83 9.81 -26.60
N ALA A 44 9.23 11.07 -26.35
CA ALA A 44 10.15 11.81 -27.21
C ALA A 44 11.46 11.07 -27.54
N PHE A 45 12.03 10.29 -26.60
CA PHE A 45 13.21 9.44 -26.86
C PHE A 45 13.28 8.22 -25.92
N GLY A 46 12.24 7.37 -25.87
CA GLY A 46 12.31 6.17 -25.02
C GLY A 46 11.11 5.23 -25.06
N ARG A 47 11.18 4.16 -24.25
CA ARG A 47 10.04 3.27 -24.04
C ARG A 47 8.89 4.06 -23.41
N PRO A 48 7.64 3.88 -23.87
CA PRO A 48 6.50 4.59 -23.32
C PRO A 48 6.39 4.46 -21.81
N LYS A 49 5.97 5.53 -21.14
CA LYS A 49 5.91 5.63 -19.68
C LYS A 49 4.52 5.99 -19.21
N LEU A 50 4.20 5.55 -18.01
CA LEU A 50 3.14 6.11 -17.19
C LEU A 50 3.81 6.98 -16.13
N VAL A 51 3.43 8.25 -16.07
CA VAL A 51 4.01 9.23 -15.16
C VAL A 51 2.92 9.80 -14.27
N GLY A 52 3.29 10.26 -13.08
CA GLY A 52 2.29 10.78 -12.17
C GLY A 52 2.80 11.00 -10.76
N TYR A 53 1.86 11.04 -9.83
CA TYR A 53 2.14 11.27 -8.42
C TYR A 53 1.42 10.25 -7.54
N VAL A 54 2.15 9.79 -6.52
CA VAL A 54 1.55 9.19 -5.34
C VAL A 54 1.35 10.31 -4.32
N TYR A 55 0.10 10.55 -3.94
CA TYR A 55 -0.29 11.46 -2.86
C TYR A 55 -0.44 10.67 -1.58
N ASN A 56 0.01 11.27 -0.48
CA ASN A 56 -0.07 10.72 0.85
C ASN A 56 -0.70 11.76 1.77
N GLU A 57 -1.98 11.56 2.10
CA GLU A 57 -2.73 12.46 2.98
C GLU A 57 -2.56 12.11 4.47
N SER A 58 -1.80 11.05 4.76
CA SER A 58 -1.52 10.63 6.13
C SER A 58 -0.47 11.51 6.81
N ARG A 59 -0.36 11.38 8.14
CA ARG A 59 0.69 12.01 8.94
C ARG A 59 2.03 11.26 8.91
N TYR A 60 2.15 10.18 8.12
CA TYR A 60 3.35 9.34 8.08
C TYR A 60 4.11 9.59 6.79
N ARG A 61 5.44 9.76 6.85
CA ARG A 61 6.28 9.51 5.67
C ARG A 61 6.25 8.01 5.38
N ILE A 62 6.03 7.66 4.12
CA ILE A 62 6.07 6.27 3.64
C ILE A 62 7.20 6.08 2.64
N GLY A 63 7.76 4.88 2.60
CA GLY A 63 8.85 4.51 1.72
C GLY A 63 8.64 3.15 1.10
N SER A 64 9.60 2.76 0.24
CA SER A 64 9.54 1.50 -0.52
C SER A 64 8.14 1.28 -1.12
N VAL A 65 7.56 2.35 -1.68
CA VAL A 65 6.21 2.28 -2.23
C VAL A 65 6.26 1.46 -3.51
N ARG A 66 5.46 0.41 -3.54
CA ARG A 66 5.31 -0.48 -4.69
C ARG A 66 3.99 -0.18 -5.36
N LEU A 67 4.03 0.07 -6.66
CA LEU A 67 2.88 0.31 -7.49
C LEU A 67 2.49 -0.98 -8.21
N ARG A 68 1.20 -1.28 -8.21
CA ARG A 68 0.58 -2.28 -9.09
C ARG A 68 0.05 -1.56 -10.32
N VAL A 69 0.54 -1.96 -11.48
CA VAL A 69 0.12 -1.44 -12.79
C VAL A 69 -0.65 -2.54 -13.49
N GLU A 70 -1.96 -2.33 -13.65
CA GLU A 70 -2.86 -3.24 -14.35
C GLU A 70 -3.17 -2.67 -15.74
N SER A 71 -3.05 -3.51 -16.76
CA SER A 71 -3.58 -3.25 -18.10
C SER A 71 -5.05 -3.67 -18.15
N LEU A 72 -5.90 -2.77 -18.62
CA LEU A 72 -7.34 -3.00 -18.70
C LEU A 72 -7.77 -3.28 -20.15
N ASP A 73 -8.76 -4.16 -20.31
CA ASP A 73 -9.46 -4.36 -21.58
C ASP A 73 -10.61 -3.35 -21.79
N GLY A 74 -11.32 -3.48 -22.90
CA GLY A 74 -12.46 -2.60 -23.23
C GLY A 74 -13.63 -2.68 -22.24
N GLU A 75 -13.70 -3.73 -21.43
CA GLU A 75 -14.70 -3.93 -20.36
C GLU A 75 -14.17 -3.50 -18.98
N LYS A 76 -13.00 -2.86 -18.92
CA LYS A 76 -12.29 -2.46 -17.69
C LYS A 76 -11.84 -3.63 -16.81
N LYS A 77 -11.72 -4.83 -17.39
CA LYS A 77 -11.19 -6.02 -16.70
C LYS A 77 -9.68 -6.07 -16.83
N VAL A 78 -9.03 -6.67 -15.83
CA VAL A 78 -7.57 -6.80 -15.80
C VAL A 78 -7.13 -7.88 -16.79
N GLN A 79 -6.37 -7.48 -17.80
CA GLN A 79 -5.76 -8.39 -18.79
C GLN A 79 -4.34 -8.82 -18.38
N ARG A 80 -3.59 -7.91 -17.74
CA ARG A 80 -2.21 -8.14 -17.29
C ARG A 80 -1.92 -7.27 -16.08
N GLU A 81 -1.09 -7.79 -15.17
CA GLU A 81 -0.55 -7.04 -14.04
C GLU A 81 0.99 -6.96 -14.12
N THR A 82 1.56 -5.86 -13.64
CA THR A 82 3.00 -5.69 -13.44
C THR A 82 3.24 -4.85 -12.19
N LEU A 83 4.26 -5.22 -11.41
CA LEU A 83 4.66 -4.46 -10.23
C LEU A 83 5.86 -3.55 -10.55
N ALA A 84 5.80 -2.30 -10.13
CA ALA A 84 6.85 -1.30 -10.31
C ALA A 84 7.15 -0.60 -8.97
N TRP A 85 8.40 -0.24 -8.75
CA TRP A 85 8.79 0.54 -7.57
C TRP A 85 8.78 2.04 -7.90
N THR A 86 8.29 2.86 -6.97
CA THR A 86 8.79 4.25 -6.91
C THR A 86 10.08 4.25 -6.12
N TYR A 87 11.09 4.93 -6.65
CA TYR A 87 12.42 5.03 -6.05
C TYR A 87 12.51 6.14 -4.99
N VAL A 88 11.38 6.76 -4.64
CA VAL A 88 11.33 7.93 -3.76
C VAL A 88 10.28 7.70 -2.66
N ASP A 89 10.64 8.14 -1.45
CA ASP A 89 9.72 8.21 -0.31
C ASP A 89 8.66 9.27 -0.55
N VAL A 90 7.46 9.05 0.00
CA VAL A 90 6.34 9.99 -0.07
C VAL A 90 6.21 10.68 1.29
N PRO A 91 6.46 12.00 1.38
CA PRO A 91 6.32 12.73 2.64
C PRO A 91 4.88 12.69 3.16
N ALA A 92 4.71 12.90 4.46
CA ALA A 92 3.40 13.08 5.06
C ALA A 92 2.71 14.32 4.49
N ALA A 93 1.39 14.25 4.30
CA ALA A 93 0.57 15.32 3.72
C ALA A 93 1.14 15.89 2.40
N GLY A 94 1.81 15.06 1.60
CA GLY A 94 2.54 15.48 0.40
C GLY A 94 2.38 14.52 -0.76
N ARG A 95 3.30 14.61 -1.73
CA ARG A 95 3.30 13.76 -2.93
C ARG A 95 4.72 13.47 -3.43
N ALA A 96 4.88 12.35 -4.12
CA ALA A 96 6.12 12.01 -4.82
C ALA A 96 5.83 11.68 -6.29
N TYR A 97 6.69 12.17 -7.18
CA TYR A 97 6.64 11.87 -8.60
C TYR A 97 7.09 10.43 -8.87
N PHE A 98 6.45 9.76 -9.82
CA PHE A 98 6.92 8.48 -10.35
C PHE A 98 6.92 8.48 -11.88
N SER A 99 7.78 7.63 -12.44
CA SER A 99 7.80 7.28 -13.87
C SER A 99 8.06 5.78 -14.00
N VAL A 100 7.07 5.05 -14.49
CA VAL A 100 7.14 3.59 -14.64
C VAL A 100 6.96 3.18 -16.09
N PRO A 101 7.54 2.05 -16.54
CA PRO A 101 7.31 1.53 -17.87
C PRO A 101 5.81 1.31 -18.13
N ARG A 102 5.31 1.75 -19.29
CA ARG A 102 3.96 1.40 -19.76
C ARG A 102 3.98 -0.06 -20.25
N PRO A 103 3.14 -0.96 -19.70
CA PRO A 103 2.98 -2.30 -20.26
C PRO A 103 2.55 -2.24 -21.73
N SER A 104 3.13 -3.09 -22.57
CA SER A 104 2.80 -3.19 -23.99
C SER A 104 1.41 -3.82 -24.20
N GLY A 105 0.70 -3.40 -25.24
CA GLY A 105 -0.53 -4.08 -25.69
C GLY A 105 -1.83 -3.62 -25.03
N ALA A 106 -1.79 -2.55 -24.24
CA ALA A 106 -2.98 -1.92 -23.65
C ALA A 106 -2.96 -0.40 -23.84
N THR A 107 -4.14 0.20 -23.91
CA THR A 107 -4.35 1.65 -23.99
C THR A 107 -5.00 2.22 -22.72
N ASP A 108 -5.43 1.35 -21.81
CA ASP A 108 -6.08 1.70 -20.57
C ASP A 108 -5.42 0.99 -19.39
N PHE A 109 -5.28 1.70 -18.28
CA PHE A 109 -4.49 1.26 -17.14
C PHE A 109 -5.14 1.61 -15.80
N ARG A 110 -4.84 0.81 -14.78
CA ARG A 110 -5.08 1.17 -13.38
C ARG A 110 -3.74 1.13 -12.66
N ILE A 111 -3.45 2.18 -11.89
CA ILE A 111 -2.28 2.20 -11.02
C ILE A 111 -2.76 2.36 -9.58
N THR A 112 -2.32 1.45 -8.71
CA THR A 112 -2.62 1.48 -7.28
C THR A 112 -1.35 1.28 -6.46
N VAL A 113 -1.38 1.68 -5.19
CA VAL A 113 -0.32 1.33 -4.24
C VAL A 113 -0.56 -0.10 -3.77
N GLU A 114 0.38 -0.98 -4.07
CA GLU A 114 0.38 -2.38 -3.65
C GLU A 114 0.83 -2.52 -2.19
N SER A 115 1.94 -1.88 -1.87
CA SER A 115 2.57 -1.98 -0.56
C SER A 115 3.44 -0.76 -0.28
N PHE A 116 3.70 -0.50 0.99
CA PHE A 116 4.59 0.55 1.44
C PHE A 116 5.13 0.21 2.83
N VAL A 117 6.17 0.93 3.25
CA VAL A 117 6.71 0.87 4.60
C VAL A 117 6.45 2.20 5.29
N LEU A 118 6.09 2.16 6.57
CA LEU A 118 6.01 3.35 7.42
C LEU A 118 7.42 3.75 7.85
N ILE A 119 7.82 4.99 7.58
CA ILE A 119 9.14 5.51 7.95
C ILE A 119 9.05 6.28 9.27
N SER A 120 8.23 7.33 9.33
CA SER A 120 8.12 8.20 10.49
C SER A 120 6.79 8.94 10.52
N VAL A 121 6.35 9.34 11.71
CA VAL A 121 5.30 10.38 11.83
C VAL A 121 5.96 11.73 11.61
N GLU A 122 5.34 12.60 10.80
CA GLU A 122 5.77 13.98 10.64
C GLU A 122 4.71 14.90 11.23
N ARG A 123 5.14 15.89 12.02
CA ARG A 123 4.22 16.93 12.49
C ARG A 123 3.96 17.89 11.33
N ARG A 124 2.71 18.30 11.17
CA ARG A 124 2.21 19.18 10.10
C ARG A 124 2.97 20.52 9.96
N ASN A 125 3.87 20.85 10.90
CA ASN A 125 4.56 22.13 11.01
C ASN A 125 6.10 22.01 10.97
N GLU A 126 6.67 20.85 10.63
CA GLU A 126 8.12 20.69 10.42
C GLU A 126 8.40 20.69 8.91
N THR A 127 8.40 21.88 8.32
CA THR A 127 9.05 22.09 7.01
C THR A 127 10.56 22.05 7.23
N PRO A 128 11.36 21.35 6.40
CA PRO A 128 12.82 21.43 6.44
C PRO A 128 13.34 22.86 6.31
#